data_AF-A0A956JQU9-F1
#
_entry.id   AF-A0A956JQU9-F1
#
_cell.length_a   1.000
_cell.length_b   1.000
_cell.length_c   1.000
_cell.angle_alpha   90.00
_cell.angle_beta   90.00
_cell.angle_gamma   90.00
#
_symmetry.space_group_name_H-M   'P 1'
#
loop_
_entity.id
_entity.type
_entity.pdbx_description
1 polymer ?
#
loop_
_entity_poly.entity_id
_entity_poly.type
_entity_poly.pdbx_seq_one_letter_code
_entity_poly.pdbx_strand_id
1 'polypeptide(L)'
;MRRVHIDEVRNHLARVAGRAYTAQLEFSKLETDLRAWIAHLEPRVQEATALVAPAYLRAFSKEGLAWAETMTGYRGFSRRDPIAAMEHEEFRLRKTIAAVEADDRYRRREELLAQLERERDAHRAELARWQQSCDRFEKLEGFLELVMVKYDTPEFAESWLEARYWRHWKMGDAICDALEMKDFGDDVLPAYQDVAKQRDHWKQEVERVEAEIRALHEVVRTRDSALARLPRLPALFLEQAQRALAEFIAEADIPLLADWLGRAEGDTRHIAVALRRAAGAQAKVRYLREMATEVHAIVEDLGARMHKYQRKVRKYEHWKYSAGYQLENVMDLKFEAKYPKLMERLQQLRAAAQAIIGFEDHERFDLKNPPELWWRAMTGTKPPGTMRRLRTWYKRYPEHRVIWVDGVVDEVIEEIEEEEDDDAAIVAGVVVDRVVRDELAREEEEDADEYLS
;
A
#
# COMPACT_ATOMS: atom_id res chain seq x y z
N MET A 1 47.99 -22.72 -35.69
CA MET A 1 47.08 -21.69 -35.14
C MET A 1 46.96 -20.57 -36.16
N ARG A 2 45.74 -20.19 -36.55
CA ARG A 2 45.51 -19.12 -37.52
C ARG A 2 45.85 -17.76 -36.92
N ARG A 3 46.56 -16.92 -37.69
CA ARG A 3 46.83 -15.52 -37.36
C ARG A 3 45.79 -14.66 -38.05
N VAL A 4 45.27 -13.67 -37.33
CA VAL A 4 44.15 -12.82 -37.76
C VAL A 4 44.58 -11.36 -37.69
N HIS A 5 44.17 -10.56 -38.68
CA HIS A 5 44.53 -9.14 -38.74
C HIS A 5 43.91 -8.39 -37.55
N ILE A 6 44.60 -7.37 -37.01
CA ILE A 6 44.13 -6.69 -35.80
C ILE A 6 42.78 -6.00 -35.98
N ASP A 7 42.49 -5.46 -37.17
CA ASP A 7 41.19 -4.84 -37.45
C ASP A 7 40.04 -5.86 -37.39
N GLU A 8 40.26 -7.08 -37.86
CA GLU A 8 39.28 -8.16 -37.77
C GLU A 8 39.05 -8.57 -36.30
N VAL A 9 40.12 -8.63 -35.50
CA VAL A 9 40.02 -8.87 -34.05
C VAL A 9 39.25 -7.74 -33.35
N ARG A 10 39.53 -6.48 -33.68
CA ARG A 10 38.84 -5.30 -33.11
C ARG A 10 37.35 -5.32 -33.47
N ASN A 11 37.02 -5.50 -34.75
CA ASN A 11 35.64 -5.53 -35.23
C ASN A 11 34.86 -6.69 -34.60
N HIS A 12 35.48 -7.86 -34.47
CA HIS A 12 34.88 -9.01 -33.80
C HIS A 12 34.60 -8.72 -32.32
N LEU A 13 35.58 -8.20 -31.58
CA LEU A 13 35.43 -7.89 -30.16
C LEU A 13 34.41 -6.78 -29.91
N ALA A 14 34.32 -5.77 -30.77
CA ALA A 14 33.32 -4.71 -30.69
C ALA A 14 31.90 -5.28 -30.90
N ARG A 15 31.72 -6.15 -31.90
CA ARG A 15 30.45 -6.85 -32.14
C ARG A 15 30.04 -7.74 -30.97
N VAL A 16 30.97 -8.49 -30.40
CA VAL A 16 30.74 -9.34 -29.22
C VAL A 16 30.42 -8.50 -27.97
N ALA A 17 31.10 -7.36 -27.78
CA ALA A 17 30.77 -6.41 -26.73
C ALA A 17 29.35 -5.84 -26.89
N GLY A 18 28.95 -5.48 -28.10
CA GLY A 18 27.59 -5.02 -28.42
C GLY A 18 26.54 -6.09 -28.11
N ARG A 19 26.77 -7.34 -28.51
CA ARG A 19 25.87 -8.47 -28.17
C ARG A 19 25.79 -8.71 -26.67
N ALA A 20 26.92 -8.68 -25.95
CA ALA A 20 26.92 -8.81 -24.50
C ALA A 20 26.12 -7.69 -23.82
N TYR A 21 26.24 -6.45 -24.31
CA TYR A 21 25.43 -5.32 -23.85
C TYR A 21 23.94 -5.51 -24.12
N THR A 22 23.55 -5.90 -25.34
CA THR A 22 22.14 -6.15 -25.68
C THR A 22 21.55 -7.25 -24.80
N ALA A 23 22.24 -8.37 -24.63
CA ALA A 23 21.81 -9.43 -23.73
C ALA A 23 21.70 -8.92 -22.28
N GLN A 24 22.70 -8.18 -21.79
CA GLN A 24 22.67 -7.63 -20.43
C GLN A 24 21.43 -6.75 -20.23
N LEU A 25 21.17 -5.83 -21.16
CA LEU A 25 20.01 -4.94 -21.12
C LEU A 25 18.69 -5.72 -21.06
N GLU A 26 18.54 -6.74 -21.91
CA GLU A 26 17.31 -7.54 -21.96
C GLU A 26 17.10 -8.40 -20.70
N PHE A 27 18.17 -8.96 -20.12
CA PHE A 27 18.10 -9.64 -18.82
C PHE A 27 17.85 -8.67 -17.67
N SER A 28 18.41 -7.45 -17.69
CA SER A 28 18.12 -6.42 -16.68
C SER A 28 16.68 -5.92 -16.73
N LYS A 29 16.07 -5.84 -17.93
CA LYS A 29 14.63 -5.59 -18.05
C LYS A 29 13.83 -6.70 -17.37
N LEU A 30 14.11 -7.96 -17.70
CA LEU A 30 13.44 -9.09 -17.05
C LEU A 30 13.65 -9.09 -15.52
N GLU A 31 14.84 -8.75 -15.03
CA GLU A 31 15.09 -8.61 -13.60
C GLU A 31 14.19 -7.56 -12.95
N THR A 32 14.01 -6.43 -13.64
CA THR A 32 13.15 -5.33 -13.19
C THR A 32 11.69 -5.77 -13.17
N ASP A 33 11.23 -6.43 -14.23
CA ASP A 33 9.88 -6.98 -14.33
C ASP A 33 9.61 -8.01 -13.22
N LEU A 34 10.54 -8.95 -13.00
CA LEU A 34 10.44 -9.94 -11.93
C LEU A 34 10.32 -9.29 -10.55
N ARG A 35 11.11 -8.26 -10.26
CA ARG A 35 11.03 -7.52 -8.98
C ARG A 35 9.70 -6.78 -8.84
N ALA A 36 9.21 -6.15 -9.90
CA ALA A 36 7.91 -5.48 -9.91
C ALA A 36 6.76 -6.48 -9.67
N TRP A 37 6.79 -7.64 -10.32
CA TRP A 37 5.81 -8.70 -10.13
C TRP A 37 5.87 -9.29 -8.72
N ILE A 38 7.06 -9.49 -8.15
CA ILE A 38 7.21 -9.91 -6.75
C ILE A 38 6.57 -8.89 -5.80
N ALA A 39 6.89 -7.61 -5.96
CA ALA A 39 6.35 -6.54 -5.13
C ALA A 39 4.81 -6.44 -5.23
N HIS A 40 4.25 -6.68 -6.42
CA HIS A 40 2.80 -6.72 -6.63
C HIS A 40 2.14 -7.96 -6.01
N LEU A 41 2.80 -9.12 -6.03
CA LEU A 41 2.24 -10.38 -5.52
C LEU A 41 2.38 -10.53 -3.99
N GLU A 42 3.35 -9.89 -3.36
CA GLU A 42 3.56 -9.99 -1.91
C GLU A 42 2.32 -9.60 -1.08
N PRO A 43 1.65 -8.46 -1.32
CA PRO A 43 0.38 -8.15 -0.66
C PRO A 43 -0.71 -9.20 -0.93
N ARG A 44 -0.80 -9.72 -2.16
CA ARG A 44 -1.78 -10.76 -2.52
C ARG A 44 -1.53 -12.08 -1.78
N VAL A 45 -0.27 -12.40 -1.46
CA VAL A 45 0.07 -13.54 -0.59
C VAL A 45 -0.44 -13.30 0.83
N GLN A 46 -0.25 -12.09 1.37
CA GLN A 46 -0.74 -11.74 2.70
C GLN A 46 -2.26 -11.80 2.77
N GLU A 47 -2.96 -11.27 1.76
CA GLU A 47 -4.42 -11.35 1.62
C GLU A 47 -4.90 -12.81 1.54
N ALA A 48 -4.31 -13.62 0.64
CA ALA A 48 -4.69 -15.03 0.50
C ALA A 48 -4.47 -15.82 1.79
N THR A 49 -3.40 -15.51 2.54
CA THR A 49 -3.11 -16.13 3.84
C THR A 49 -4.09 -15.65 4.91
N ALA A 50 -4.44 -14.35 4.92
CA ALA A 50 -5.41 -13.79 5.83
C ALA A 50 -6.82 -14.37 5.63
N LEU A 51 -7.17 -14.75 4.40
CA LEU A 51 -8.44 -15.43 4.07
C LEU A 51 -8.54 -16.87 4.60
N VAL A 52 -7.43 -17.46 5.05
CA VAL A 52 -7.46 -18.78 5.71
C VAL A 52 -8.11 -18.69 7.09
N ALA A 53 -7.87 -17.60 7.84
CA ALA A 53 -8.43 -17.42 9.17
C ALA A 53 -9.98 -17.38 9.21
N PRO A 54 -10.71 -16.62 8.36
CA PRO A 54 -12.16 -16.67 8.31
C PRO A 54 -12.70 -18.02 7.81
N ALA A 55 -11.90 -18.82 7.08
CA ALA A 55 -12.27 -20.18 6.74
C ALA A 55 -12.27 -21.08 7.98
N TYR A 56 -11.28 -20.96 8.87
CA TYR A 56 -11.26 -21.67 10.16
C TYR A 56 -12.26 -21.12 11.19
N LEU A 57 -12.44 -19.80 11.25
CA LEU A 57 -13.29 -19.14 12.23
C LEU A 57 -14.43 -18.39 11.53
N ARG A 58 -15.47 -19.12 11.13
CA ARG A 58 -16.63 -18.57 10.40
C ARG A 58 -17.61 -17.79 11.28
N ALA A 59 -17.74 -18.19 12.53
CA ALA A 59 -18.69 -17.62 13.48
C ALA A 59 -18.02 -17.38 14.83
N PHE A 60 -18.43 -16.31 15.51
CA PHE A 60 -17.91 -15.95 16.82
C PHE A 60 -18.66 -16.73 17.91
N SER A 61 -18.19 -17.94 18.23
CA SER A 61 -18.74 -18.80 19.28
C SER A 61 -17.65 -19.55 20.03
N LYS A 62 -17.95 -20.03 21.25
CA LYS A 62 -16.99 -20.81 22.08
C LYS A 62 -16.52 -22.06 21.32
N GLU A 63 -17.46 -22.75 20.70
CA GLU A 63 -17.20 -23.94 19.89
C GLU A 63 -16.33 -23.61 18.67
N GLY A 64 -16.62 -22.52 17.96
CA GLY A 64 -15.84 -22.08 16.80
C GLY A 64 -14.40 -21.70 17.16
N LEU A 65 -14.20 -20.99 18.26
CA LEU A 65 -12.87 -20.63 18.76
C LEU A 65 -12.08 -21.87 19.18
N ALA A 66 -12.68 -22.77 19.98
CA ALA A 66 -12.03 -23.99 20.42
C ALA A 66 -11.70 -24.94 19.24
N TRP A 67 -12.58 -24.99 18.26
CA TRP A 67 -12.36 -25.75 17.03
C TRP A 67 -11.20 -25.17 16.23
N ALA A 68 -11.17 -23.85 16.01
CA ALA A 68 -10.07 -23.18 15.32
C ALA A 68 -8.72 -23.41 16.04
N GLU A 69 -8.67 -23.34 17.37
CA GLU A 69 -7.46 -23.66 18.15
C GLU A 69 -6.99 -25.10 17.95
N THR A 70 -7.92 -26.06 17.99
CA THR A 70 -7.62 -27.48 17.80
C THR A 70 -7.07 -27.75 16.40
N MET A 71 -7.67 -27.11 15.40
CA MET A 71 -7.36 -27.32 13.99
C MET A 71 -6.09 -26.63 13.52
N THR A 72 -5.71 -25.53 14.16
CA THR A 72 -4.53 -24.73 13.79
C THR A 72 -3.39 -24.82 14.79
N GLY A 73 -3.61 -25.42 15.96
CA GLY A 73 -2.65 -25.43 17.07
C GLY A 73 -2.46 -24.06 17.75
N TYR A 74 -3.20 -23.03 17.32
CA TYR A 74 -3.21 -21.72 17.96
C TYR A 74 -3.76 -21.83 19.38
N ARG A 75 -3.05 -21.26 20.36
CA ARG A 75 -3.44 -21.26 21.79
C ARG A 75 -3.79 -19.87 22.32
N GLY A 76 -4.05 -18.90 21.45
CA GLY A 76 -4.29 -17.53 21.85
C GLY A 76 -5.67 -17.29 22.43
N PHE A 77 -6.71 -17.97 21.94
CA PHE A 77 -8.08 -17.83 22.40
C PHE A 77 -8.28 -18.46 23.78
N SER A 78 -7.64 -19.59 24.08
CA SER A 78 -7.67 -20.20 25.41
C SER A 78 -6.86 -19.41 26.45
N ARG A 79 -5.80 -18.70 26.02
CA ARG A 79 -5.02 -17.80 26.90
C ARG A 79 -5.72 -16.47 27.15
N ARG A 80 -6.42 -15.95 26.15
CA ARG A 80 -7.15 -14.68 26.19
C ARG A 80 -8.53 -14.91 25.58
N ASP A 81 -9.50 -15.22 26.44
CA ASP A 81 -10.87 -15.52 26.02
C ASP A 81 -11.51 -14.29 25.33
N PRO A 82 -11.68 -14.33 23.99
CA PRO A 82 -12.27 -13.21 23.25
C PRO A 82 -13.74 -12.99 23.62
N ILE A 83 -14.44 -14.04 24.06
CA ILE A 83 -15.86 -13.96 24.44
C ILE A 83 -15.98 -13.26 25.78
N ALA A 84 -15.15 -13.60 26.76
CA ALA A 84 -15.09 -12.87 28.02
C ALA A 84 -14.74 -11.39 27.81
N ALA A 85 -13.83 -11.08 26.87
CA ALA A 85 -13.49 -9.71 26.50
C ALA A 85 -14.68 -8.97 25.86
N MET A 86 -15.42 -9.62 24.96
CA MET A 86 -16.63 -9.07 24.34
C MET A 86 -17.72 -8.82 25.38
N GLU A 87 -18.00 -9.79 26.26
CA GLU A 87 -18.99 -9.66 27.35
C GLU A 87 -18.62 -8.52 28.31
N HIS A 88 -17.33 -8.36 28.61
CA HIS A 88 -16.84 -7.23 29.40
C HIS A 88 -17.05 -5.88 28.69
N GLU A 89 -16.77 -5.81 27.39
CA GLU A 89 -17.03 -4.61 26.59
C GLU A 89 -18.52 -4.29 26.49
N GLU A 90 -19.37 -5.29 26.29
CA GLU A 90 -20.82 -5.16 26.30
C GLU A 90 -21.32 -4.61 27.64
N PHE A 91 -20.86 -5.20 28.75
CA PHE A 91 -21.18 -4.71 30.09
C PHE A 91 -20.78 -3.24 30.28
N ARG A 92 -19.57 -2.88 29.85
CA ARG A 92 -19.06 -1.50 29.89
C ARG A 92 -19.94 -0.55 29.06
N LEU A 93 -20.29 -0.92 27.83
CA LEU A 93 -21.13 -0.09 26.96
C LEU A 93 -22.54 0.10 27.54
N ARG A 94 -23.16 -0.98 28.04
CA ARG A 94 -24.47 -0.90 28.71
C ARG A 94 -24.41 -0.02 29.95
N LYS A 95 -23.33 -0.12 30.74
CA LYS A 95 -23.10 0.76 31.90
C LYS A 95 -22.93 2.22 31.49
N THR A 96 -22.21 2.50 30.41
CA THR A 96 -22.07 3.85 29.85
C THR A 96 -23.42 4.41 29.41
N ILE A 97 -24.22 3.63 28.68
CA ILE A 97 -25.56 4.04 28.26
C ILE A 97 -26.43 4.35 29.48
N ALA A 98 -26.48 3.45 30.47
CA ALA A 98 -27.25 3.67 31.69
C ALA A 98 -26.79 4.90 32.48
N ALA A 99 -25.47 5.16 32.53
CA ALA A 99 -24.93 6.35 33.18
C ALA A 99 -25.33 7.64 32.45
N VAL A 100 -25.29 7.65 31.11
CA VAL A 100 -25.74 8.81 30.31
C VAL A 100 -27.26 8.99 30.41
N GLU A 101 -28.06 7.93 30.38
CA GLU A 101 -29.52 8.01 30.53
C GLU A 101 -29.95 8.42 31.96
N ALA A 102 -29.07 8.23 32.94
CA ALA A 102 -29.24 8.74 34.30
C ALA A 102 -28.82 10.22 34.45
N ASP A 103 -28.02 10.76 33.53
CA ASP A 103 -27.60 12.16 33.54
C ASP A 103 -28.79 13.08 33.22
N ASP A 104 -29.08 14.01 34.14
CA ASP A 104 -30.17 14.97 33.98
C ASP A 104 -29.99 15.86 32.74
N ARG A 105 -28.74 16.12 32.33
CA ARG A 105 -28.45 16.87 31.09
C ARG A 105 -28.96 16.13 29.87
N TYR A 106 -28.80 14.81 29.82
CA TYR A 106 -29.26 13.99 28.71
C TYR A 106 -30.79 13.84 28.70
N ARG A 107 -31.40 13.68 29.88
CA ARG A 107 -32.86 13.59 30.01
C ARG A 107 -33.56 14.86 29.56
N ARG A 108 -33.00 16.03 29.94
CA ARG A 108 -33.54 17.35 29.60
C ARG A 108 -32.87 17.96 28.37
N ARG A 109 -32.18 17.15 27.55
CA ARG A 109 -31.33 17.65 26.45
C ARG A 109 -32.08 18.56 25.47
N GLU A 110 -33.33 18.25 25.13
CA GLU A 110 -34.11 19.03 24.17
C GLU A 110 -34.49 20.39 24.74
N GLU A 111 -34.92 20.41 26.01
CA GLU A 111 -35.22 21.65 26.74
C GLU A 111 -33.97 22.52 26.93
N LEU A 112 -32.86 21.90 27.38
CA LEU A 112 -31.59 22.58 27.64
C LEU A 112 -30.98 23.11 26.35
N LEU A 113 -30.99 22.33 25.26
CA LEU A 113 -30.50 22.79 23.97
C LEU A 113 -31.31 23.99 23.48
N ALA A 114 -32.65 23.92 23.52
CA ALA A 114 -33.50 25.04 23.11
C ALA A 114 -33.33 26.28 24.02
N GLN A 115 -33.00 26.10 25.29
CA GLN A 115 -32.66 27.21 26.19
C GLN A 115 -31.30 27.83 25.81
N LEU A 116 -30.26 27.00 25.68
CA LEU A 116 -28.90 27.44 25.37
C LEU A 116 -28.81 28.07 23.98
N GLU A 117 -29.56 27.58 22.99
CA GLU A 117 -29.63 28.19 21.66
C GLU A 117 -30.25 29.59 21.72
N ARG A 118 -31.35 29.75 22.47
CA ARG A 118 -31.94 31.07 22.70
C ARG A 118 -31.00 32.02 23.43
N GLU A 119 -30.29 31.52 24.45
CA GLU A 119 -29.29 32.30 25.19
C GLU A 119 -28.11 32.70 24.29
N ARG A 120 -27.58 31.76 23.50
CA ARG A 120 -26.52 32.03 22.52
C ARG A 120 -26.94 33.10 21.53
N ASP A 121 -28.15 33.02 20.99
CA ASP A 121 -28.64 33.96 20.00
C ASP A 121 -28.87 35.36 20.60
N ALA A 122 -29.33 35.42 21.87
CA ALA A 122 -29.41 36.67 22.62
C ALA A 122 -28.01 37.29 22.87
N HIS A 123 -27.04 36.49 23.33
CA HIS A 123 -25.66 36.96 23.56
C HIS A 123 -24.98 37.38 22.26
N ARG A 124 -25.25 36.70 21.14
CA ARG A 124 -24.78 37.10 19.80
C ARG A 124 -25.40 38.41 19.35
N ALA A 125 -26.66 38.67 19.66
CA ALA A 125 -27.31 39.95 19.36
C ALA A 125 -26.67 41.11 20.14
N GLU A 126 -26.41 40.93 21.44
CA GLU A 126 -25.68 41.91 22.24
C GLU A 126 -24.24 42.09 21.76
N LEU A 127 -23.52 41.00 21.48
CA LEU A 127 -22.18 41.05 20.90
C LEU A 127 -22.17 41.85 19.59
N ALA A 128 -23.15 41.64 18.70
CA ALA A 128 -23.25 42.38 17.45
C ALA A 128 -23.46 43.88 17.69
N ARG A 129 -24.26 44.27 18.69
CA ARG A 129 -24.45 45.68 19.08
C ARG A 129 -23.15 46.33 19.56
N TRP A 130 -22.40 45.63 20.42
CA TRP A 130 -21.12 46.14 20.92
C TRP A 130 -20.03 46.12 19.85
N GLN A 131 -20.04 45.13 18.94
CA GLN A 131 -19.16 45.12 17.77
C GLN A 131 -19.43 46.30 16.84
N GLN A 132 -20.69 46.66 16.56
CA GLN A 132 -21.01 47.86 15.79
C GLN A 132 -20.49 49.14 16.44
N SER A 133 -20.48 49.17 17.78
CA SER A 133 -19.95 50.30 18.54
C SER A 133 -18.41 50.35 18.51
N CYS A 134 -17.72 49.19 18.56
CA CYS A 134 -16.27 49.11 18.32
C CYS A 134 -15.90 49.47 16.88
N ASP A 135 -16.68 49.02 15.91
CA ASP A 135 -16.48 49.26 14.48
C ASP A 135 -16.41 50.77 14.14
N ARG A 136 -17.12 51.62 14.91
CA ARG A 136 -17.03 53.08 14.78
C ARG A 136 -15.58 53.58 14.91
N PHE A 137 -14.78 52.93 15.74
CA PHE A 137 -13.37 53.23 15.94
C PHE A 137 -12.49 52.39 15.01
N GLU A 138 -12.67 51.07 15.02
CA GLU A 138 -11.77 50.11 14.35
C GLU A 138 -11.76 50.23 12.82
N LYS A 139 -12.83 50.78 12.21
CA LYS A 139 -12.89 51.02 10.77
C LYS A 139 -12.18 52.30 10.31
N LEU A 140 -11.79 53.18 11.24
CA LEU A 140 -11.04 54.38 10.89
C LEU A 140 -9.61 54.01 10.51
N GLU A 141 -9.13 54.57 9.40
CA GLU A 141 -7.80 54.28 8.88
C GLU A 141 -6.73 54.60 9.93
N GLY A 142 -5.90 53.60 10.26
CA GLY A 142 -4.82 53.79 11.23
C GLY A 142 -5.19 53.61 12.70
N PHE A 143 -6.48 53.50 13.05
CA PHE A 143 -6.90 53.39 14.46
C PHE A 143 -6.27 52.20 15.17
N LEU A 144 -6.38 51.00 14.58
CA LEU A 144 -5.79 49.79 15.14
C LEU A 144 -4.26 49.86 15.22
N GLU A 145 -3.61 50.57 14.29
CA GLU A 145 -2.16 50.80 14.35
C GLU A 145 -1.79 51.65 15.57
N LEU A 146 -2.53 52.75 15.81
CA LEU A 146 -2.32 53.63 16.97
C LEU A 146 -2.55 52.90 18.30
N VAL A 147 -3.61 52.08 18.39
CA VAL A 147 -3.88 51.25 19.57
C VAL A 147 -2.74 50.24 19.79
N MET A 148 -2.24 49.61 18.73
CA MET A 148 -1.17 48.61 18.80
C MET A 148 0.17 49.20 19.26
N VAL A 149 0.53 50.39 18.78
CA VAL A 149 1.76 51.09 19.22
C VAL A 149 1.57 51.82 20.55
N LYS A 150 0.34 51.82 21.10
CA LYS A 150 -0.04 52.49 22.34
C LYS A 150 0.20 54.01 22.27
N TYR A 151 -0.09 54.59 21.10
CA TYR A 151 0.03 56.01 20.84
C TYR A 151 -0.74 56.82 21.89
N ASP A 152 -0.14 57.94 22.31
CA ASP A 152 -0.71 58.86 23.33
C ASP A 152 -0.90 58.23 24.72
N THR A 153 -0.10 57.23 25.05
CA THR A 153 -0.01 56.64 26.39
C THR A 153 1.42 56.68 26.92
N PRO A 154 1.65 56.52 28.23
CA PRO A 154 3.02 56.44 28.80
C PRO A 154 3.86 55.29 28.22
N GLU A 155 3.24 54.33 27.54
CA GLU A 155 3.91 53.17 26.95
C GLU A 155 4.29 53.37 25.48
N PHE A 156 3.97 54.54 24.89
CA PHE A 156 4.37 54.88 23.52
C PHE A 156 5.89 55.03 23.42
N ALA A 157 6.52 54.22 22.57
CA ALA A 157 7.97 54.07 22.55
C ALA A 157 8.69 54.96 21.51
N GLU A 158 7.96 55.57 20.57
CA GLU A 158 8.58 56.34 19.48
C GLU A 158 8.93 57.76 19.92
N SER A 159 10.12 58.22 19.55
CA SER A 159 10.59 59.58 19.85
C SER A 159 9.98 60.61 18.90
N TRP A 160 9.67 61.81 19.40
CA TRP A 160 9.18 62.94 18.58
C TRP A 160 10.17 63.40 17.49
N LEU A 161 11.43 62.97 17.56
CA LEU A 161 12.44 63.21 16.53
C LEU A 161 12.34 62.26 15.33
N GLU A 162 11.57 61.16 15.46
CA GLU A 162 11.41 60.16 14.40
C GLU A 162 10.27 60.53 13.45
N ALA A 163 10.45 60.27 12.14
CA ALA A 163 9.41 60.56 11.15
C ALA A 163 8.11 59.76 11.39
N ARG A 164 8.22 58.61 12.08
CA ARG A 164 7.08 57.74 12.42
C ARG A 164 6.16 58.38 13.47
N TYR A 165 6.72 59.09 14.46
CA TYR A 165 5.96 59.87 15.44
C TYR A 165 5.00 60.84 14.76
N TRP A 166 5.49 61.63 13.80
CA TRP A 166 4.68 62.63 13.10
C TRP A 166 3.60 62.01 12.21
N ARG A 167 3.84 60.79 11.72
CA ARG A 167 2.84 60.00 11.01
C ARG A 167 1.73 59.56 11.97
N HIS A 168 2.07 58.99 13.13
CA HIS A 168 1.09 58.58 14.14
C HIS A 168 0.33 59.76 14.74
N TRP A 169 1.00 60.89 14.97
CA TRP A 169 0.37 62.14 15.41
C TRP A 169 -0.69 62.62 14.41
N LYS A 170 -0.35 62.70 13.13
CA LYS A 170 -1.31 63.07 12.07
C LYS A 170 -2.48 62.08 11.97
N MET A 171 -2.23 60.79 12.19
CA MET A 171 -3.28 59.77 12.20
C MET A 171 -4.20 59.94 13.42
N GLY A 172 -3.65 60.27 14.59
CA GLY A 172 -4.40 60.57 15.81
C GLY A 172 -5.32 61.77 15.64
N ASP A 173 -4.80 62.89 15.11
CA ASP A 173 -5.59 64.09 14.80
C ASP A 173 -6.75 63.77 13.85
N ALA A 174 -6.48 63.04 12.75
CA ALA A 174 -7.51 62.66 11.78
C ALA A 174 -8.62 61.79 12.40
N ILE A 175 -8.29 60.95 13.37
CA ILE A 175 -9.27 60.13 14.11
C ILE A 175 -10.07 60.96 15.10
N CYS A 176 -9.42 61.86 15.85
CA CYS A 176 -10.08 62.80 16.76
C CYS A 176 -11.09 63.67 16.01
N ASP A 177 -10.68 64.22 14.85
CA ASP A 177 -11.54 64.99 13.97
C ASP A 177 -12.73 64.15 13.45
N ALA A 178 -12.49 62.92 13.00
CA ALA A 178 -13.53 62.04 12.49
C ALA A 178 -14.55 61.59 13.56
N LEU A 179 -14.13 61.54 14.83
CA LEU A 179 -14.98 61.14 15.96
C LEU A 179 -15.58 62.32 16.73
N GLU A 180 -15.21 63.55 16.37
CA GLU A 180 -15.55 64.80 17.07
C GLU A 180 -15.08 64.79 18.55
N MET A 181 -13.87 64.27 18.80
CA MET A 181 -13.22 64.16 20.11
C MET A 181 -11.96 65.03 20.16
N LYS A 182 -11.50 65.46 21.34
CA LYS A 182 -10.42 66.45 21.44
C LYS A 182 -9.04 65.82 21.50
N ASP A 183 -8.93 64.69 22.18
CA ASP A 183 -7.64 64.05 22.45
C ASP A 183 -7.71 62.54 22.26
N PHE A 184 -6.65 61.96 21.68
CA PHE A 184 -6.66 60.53 21.36
C PHE A 184 -6.49 59.68 22.63
N GLY A 185 -5.54 60.04 23.49
CA GLY A 185 -5.22 59.33 24.74
C GLY A 185 -6.26 59.52 25.83
N ASP A 186 -6.80 60.73 25.98
CA ASP A 186 -7.71 61.10 27.07
C ASP A 186 -9.20 60.90 26.73
N ASP A 187 -9.61 61.04 25.47
CA ASP A 187 -11.02 60.90 25.06
C ASP A 187 -11.29 59.64 24.22
N VAL A 188 -10.55 59.46 23.11
CA VAL A 188 -10.83 58.40 22.14
C VAL A 188 -10.52 57.02 22.71
N LEU A 189 -9.33 56.86 23.31
CA LEU A 189 -8.85 55.57 23.81
C LEU A 189 -9.71 55.04 24.98
N PRO A 190 -10.08 55.84 26.00
CA PRO A 190 -10.97 55.38 27.06
C PRO A 190 -12.37 55.03 26.55
N ALA A 191 -12.93 55.84 25.64
CA ALA A 191 -14.23 55.57 25.03
C ALA A 191 -14.24 54.25 24.23
N TYR A 192 -13.17 53.98 23.47
CA TYR A 192 -13.00 52.70 22.78
C TYR A 192 -12.82 51.55 23.77
N GLN A 193 -11.98 51.71 24.80
CA GLN A 193 -11.72 50.66 25.79
C GLN A 193 -12.99 50.25 26.54
N ASP A 194 -13.89 51.17 26.86
CA ASP A 194 -15.13 50.85 27.56
C ASP A 194 -16.08 50.03 26.69
N VAL A 195 -16.19 50.35 25.40
CA VAL A 195 -16.98 49.57 24.45
C VAL A 195 -16.32 48.22 24.16
N ALA A 196 -14.99 48.19 24.00
CA ALA A 196 -14.21 46.98 23.76
C ALA A 196 -14.31 45.99 24.92
N LYS A 197 -14.27 46.46 26.18
CA LYS A 197 -14.51 45.62 27.37
C LYS A 197 -15.87 44.92 27.31
N GLN A 198 -16.94 45.65 26.93
CA GLN A 198 -18.28 45.07 26.80
C GLN A 198 -18.34 44.05 25.66
N ARG A 199 -17.76 44.37 24.50
CA ARG A 199 -17.65 43.41 23.39
C ARG A 199 -16.94 42.13 23.84
N ASP A 200 -15.79 42.26 24.49
CA ASP A 200 -14.97 41.11 24.88
C ASP A 200 -15.66 40.28 25.98
N HIS A 201 -16.41 40.91 26.89
CA HIS A 201 -17.30 40.21 27.82
C HIS A 201 -18.35 39.36 27.09
N TRP A 202 -19.07 39.94 26.13
CA TRP A 202 -20.08 39.18 25.38
C TRP A 202 -19.49 38.11 24.46
N LYS A 203 -18.27 38.31 23.94
CA LYS A 203 -17.53 37.24 23.26
C LYS A 203 -17.32 36.04 24.18
N GLN A 204 -16.86 36.27 25.41
CA GLN A 204 -16.66 35.21 26.39
C GLN A 204 -17.97 34.51 26.76
N GLU A 205 -19.08 35.25 26.91
CA GLU A 205 -20.40 34.65 27.18
C GLU A 205 -20.91 33.78 26.02
N VAL A 206 -20.72 34.22 24.76
CA VAL A 206 -21.05 33.39 23.60
C VAL A 206 -20.20 32.11 23.60
N GLU A 207 -18.89 32.23 23.82
CA GLU A 207 -17.98 31.08 23.88
C GLU A 207 -18.35 30.10 25.00
N ARG A 208 -18.75 30.61 26.18
CA ARG A 208 -19.24 29.81 27.31
C ARG A 208 -20.46 29.00 26.92
N VAL A 209 -21.50 29.66 26.38
CA VAL A 209 -22.75 28.97 25.99
C VAL A 209 -22.50 27.97 24.87
N GLU A 210 -21.66 28.30 23.89
CA GLU A 210 -21.27 27.35 22.84
C GLU A 210 -20.50 26.14 23.40
N ALA A 211 -19.66 26.34 24.42
CA ALA A 211 -18.99 25.24 25.10
C ALA A 211 -19.98 24.33 25.84
N GLU A 212 -21.01 24.90 26.48
CA GLU A 212 -22.08 24.15 27.12
C GLU A 212 -22.91 23.34 26.10
N ILE A 213 -23.25 23.94 24.95
CA ILE A 213 -23.92 23.23 23.83
C ILE A 213 -23.06 22.07 23.34
N ARG A 214 -21.75 22.29 23.11
CA ARG A 214 -20.82 21.22 22.70
C ARG A 214 -20.75 20.10 23.75
N ALA A 215 -20.69 20.44 25.03
CA ALA A 215 -20.68 19.45 26.11
C ALA A 215 -21.98 18.63 26.14
N LEU A 216 -23.13 19.26 25.90
CA LEU A 216 -24.42 18.56 25.80
C LEU A 216 -24.45 17.59 24.61
N HIS A 217 -24.01 18.04 23.43
CA HIS A 217 -23.89 17.18 22.25
C HIS A 217 -22.92 16.00 22.48
N GLU A 218 -21.84 16.20 23.23
CA GLU A 218 -20.89 15.14 23.56
C GLU A 218 -21.55 14.01 24.37
N VAL A 219 -22.40 14.36 25.33
CA VAL A 219 -23.15 13.39 26.13
C VAL A 219 -24.07 12.56 25.23
N VAL A 220 -24.81 13.20 24.32
CA VAL A 220 -25.67 12.52 23.35
C VAL A 220 -24.85 11.59 22.44
N ARG A 221 -23.77 12.12 21.86
CA ARG A 221 -22.87 11.38 20.97
C ARG A 221 -22.27 10.14 21.66
N THR A 222 -21.90 10.26 22.93
CA THR A 222 -21.35 9.13 23.72
C THR A 222 -22.36 7.99 23.79
N ARG A 223 -23.63 8.29 24.09
CA ARG A 223 -24.70 7.30 24.19
C ARG A 223 -25.05 6.69 22.84
N ASP A 224 -25.15 7.51 21.79
CA ASP A 224 -25.48 7.02 20.45
C ASP A 224 -24.35 6.17 19.85
N SER A 225 -23.09 6.55 20.08
CA SER A 225 -21.92 5.74 19.71
C SER A 225 -21.92 4.38 20.42
N ALA A 226 -22.19 4.36 21.74
CA ALA A 226 -22.28 3.13 22.51
C ALA A 226 -23.43 2.23 22.03
N LEU A 227 -24.60 2.80 21.74
CA LEU A 227 -25.75 2.07 21.21
C LEU A 227 -25.50 1.51 19.81
N ALA A 228 -24.89 2.29 18.92
CA ALA A 228 -24.55 1.84 17.57
C ALA A 228 -23.48 0.73 17.59
N ARG A 229 -22.59 0.74 18.59
CA ARG A 229 -21.51 -0.24 18.73
C ARG A 229 -21.98 -1.58 19.28
N LEU A 230 -22.93 -1.61 20.21
CA LEU A 230 -23.43 -2.83 20.85
C LEU A 230 -23.80 -3.96 19.86
N PRO A 231 -24.68 -3.77 18.87
CA PRO A 231 -25.07 -4.84 17.94
C PRO A 231 -23.91 -5.28 17.03
N ARG A 232 -22.86 -4.47 16.90
CA ARG A 232 -21.69 -4.77 16.06
C ARG A 232 -20.59 -5.53 16.81
N LEU A 233 -20.67 -5.65 18.14
CA LEU A 233 -19.64 -6.30 18.94
C LEU A 233 -19.28 -7.72 18.44
N PRO A 234 -20.25 -8.63 18.13
CA PRO A 234 -19.88 -9.97 17.68
C PRO A 234 -19.08 -9.96 16.38
N ALA A 235 -19.44 -9.10 15.43
CA ALA A 235 -18.70 -8.96 14.17
C ALA A 235 -17.31 -8.34 14.39
N LEU A 236 -17.19 -7.30 15.22
CA LEU A 236 -15.92 -6.65 15.53
C LEU A 236 -14.94 -7.62 16.22
N PHE A 237 -15.44 -8.43 17.17
CA PHE A 237 -14.62 -9.42 17.85
C PHE A 237 -14.31 -10.63 16.97
N LEU A 238 -15.21 -11.01 16.06
CA LEU A 238 -14.92 -12.01 15.03
C LEU A 238 -13.76 -11.57 14.14
N GLU A 239 -13.81 -10.34 13.63
CA GLU A 239 -12.74 -9.77 12.80
C GLU A 239 -11.41 -9.70 13.55
N GLN A 240 -11.43 -9.30 14.83
CA GLN A 240 -10.23 -9.27 15.66
C GLN A 240 -9.65 -10.67 15.90
N ALA A 241 -10.50 -11.66 16.19
CA ALA A 241 -10.09 -13.04 16.38
C ALA A 241 -9.54 -13.65 15.08
N GLN A 242 -10.19 -13.39 13.95
CA GLN A 242 -9.72 -13.80 12.62
C GLN A 242 -8.36 -13.14 12.30
N ARG A 243 -8.16 -11.86 12.62
CA ARG A 243 -6.87 -11.19 12.42
C ARG A 243 -5.76 -11.82 13.25
N ALA A 244 -6.00 -12.05 14.54
CA ALA A 244 -5.04 -12.69 15.43
C ALA A 244 -4.70 -14.12 14.97
N LEU A 245 -5.69 -14.85 14.43
CA LEU A 245 -5.47 -16.17 13.84
C LEU A 245 -4.70 -16.09 12.51
N ALA A 246 -4.99 -15.10 11.67
CA ALA A 246 -4.29 -14.87 10.41
C ALA A 246 -2.80 -14.56 10.62
N GLU A 247 -2.48 -13.73 11.62
CA GLU A 247 -1.09 -13.43 12.02
C GLU A 247 -0.34 -14.71 12.39
N PHE A 248 -0.99 -15.62 13.14
CA PHE A 248 -0.40 -16.91 13.47
C PHE A 248 -0.24 -17.81 12.24
N ILE A 249 -1.26 -17.90 11.37
CA ILE A 249 -1.23 -18.72 10.15
C ILE A 249 -0.17 -18.23 9.18
N ALA A 250 0.11 -16.93 9.12
CA ALA A 250 1.15 -16.35 8.27
C ALA A 250 2.56 -16.90 8.56
N GLU A 251 2.81 -17.31 9.80
CA GLU A 251 4.07 -17.94 10.22
C GLU A 251 4.00 -19.47 10.23
N ALA A 252 2.81 -20.05 10.03
CA ALA A 252 2.59 -21.49 10.10
C ALA A 252 2.98 -22.21 8.80
N ASP A 253 3.33 -23.50 8.93
CA ASP A 253 3.60 -24.37 7.79
C ASP A 253 2.27 -24.84 7.16
N ILE A 254 1.93 -24.30 5.98
CA ILE A 254 0.66 -24.61 5.29
C ILE A 254 0.50 -26.12 5.03
N PRO A 255 1.51 -26.85 4.51
CA PRO A 255 1.50 -28.31 4.45
C PRO A 255 1.12 -29.01 5.76
N LEU A 256 1.61 -28.54 6.90
CA LEU A 256 1.26 -29.11 8.21
C LEU A 256 -0.21 -28.86 8.56
N LEU A 257 -0.71 -27.65 8.30
CA LEU A 257 -2.13 -27.33 8.48
C LEU A 257 -3.04 -28.18 7.58
N ALA A 258 -2.60 -28.46 6.35
CA ALA A 258 -3.33 -29.34 5.44
C ALA A 258 -3.35 -30.81 5.90
N ASP A 259 -2.25 -31.30 6.49
CA ASP A 259 -2.20 -32.65 7.09
C ASP A 259 -3.14 -32.77 8.29
N TRP A 260 -3.17 -31.76 9.17
CA TRP A 260 -4.12 -31.71 10.28
C TRP A 260 -5.57 -31.64 9.78
N LEU A 261 -5.83 -30.88 8.72
CA LEU A 261 -7.14 -30.82 8.09
C LEU A 261 -7.59 -32.19 7.56
N GLY A 262 -6.68 -32.96 6.97
CA GLY A 262 -6.96 -34.30 6.45
C GLY A 262 -7.33 -35.33 7.52
N ARG A 263 -7.08 -35.03 8.80
CA ARG A 263 -7.44 -35.88 9.96
C ARG A 263 -8.72 -35.43 10.65
N ALA A 264 -9.26 -34.28 10.29
CA ALA A 264 -10.45 -33.73 10.93
C ALA A 264 -11.73 -34.28 10.30
N GLU A 265 -12.72 -34.54 11.16
CA GLU A 265 -14.06 -34.96 10.75
C GLU A 265 -14.91 -33.72 10.43
N GLY A 266 -15.60 -33.73 9.27
CA GLY A 266 -16.55 -32.68 8.87
C GLY A 266 -16.29 -32.08 7.48
N ASP A 267 -17.11 -31.10 7.10
CA ASP A 267 -16.93 -30.35 5.85
C ASP A 267 -15.80 -29.33 5.99
N THR A 268 -14.61 -29.73 5.54
CA THR A 268 -13.38 -28.93 5.56
C THR A 268 -13.00 -28.37 4.19
N ARG A 269 -13.88 -28.51 3.18
CA ARG A 269 -13.58 -28.17 1.79
C ARG A 269 -13.17 -26.71 1.61
N HIS A 270 -13.90 -25.80 2.25
CA HIS A 270 -13.64 -24.36 2.20
C HIS A 270 -12.27 -23.97 2.77
N ILE A 271 -11.80 -24.67 3.81
CA ILE A 271 -10.46 -24.46 4.38
C ILE A 271 -9.39 -25.03 3.46
N ALA A 272 -9.62 -26.22 2.89
CA ALA A 272 -8.69 -26.82 1.92
C ALA A 272 -8.46 -25.87 0.73
N VAL A 273 -9.53 -25.25 0.20
CA VAL A 273 -9.45 -24.26 -0.87
C VAL A 273 -8.66 -23.03 -0.43
N ALA A 274 -8.92 -22.48 0.76
CA ALA A 274 -8.19 -21.32 1.28
C ALA A 274 -6.69 -21.61 1.46
N LEU A 275 -6.34 -22.77 2.04
CA LEU A 275 -4.95 -23.21 2.21
C LEU A 275 -4.24 -23.40 0.86
N ARG A 276 -4.93 -23.96 -0.14
CA ARG A 276 -4.39 -24.12 -1.50
C ARG A 276 -4.11 -22.79 -2.17
N ARG A 277 -5.04 -21.84 -2.09
CA ARG A 277 -4.85 -20.48 -2.61
C ARG A 277 -3.66 -19.79 -1.93
N ALA A 278 -3.54 -19.89 -0.61
CA ALA A 278 -2.40 -19.34 0.12
C ALA A 278 -1.07 -20.00 -0.27
N ALA A 279 -1.01 -21.34 -0.33
CA ALA A 279 0.18 -22.08 -0.74
C ALA A 279 0.60 -21.77 -2.18
N GLY A 280 -0.36 -21.69 -3.10
CA GLY A 280 -0.12 -21.36 -4.49
C GLY A 280 0.40 -19.93 -4.67
N ALA A 281 -0.18 -18.96 -3.97
CA ALA A 281 0.32 -17.59 -3.94
C ALA A 281 1.76 -17.50 -3.40
N GLN A 282 2.06 -18.19 -2.29
CA GLN A 282 3.42 -18.28 -1.74
C GLN A 282 4.39 -18.93 -2.73
N ALA A 283 3.95 -19.99 -3.43
CA ALA A 283 4.76 -20.67 -4.44
C ALA A 283 5.11 -19.77 -5.62
N LYS A 284 4.16 -18.93 -6.10
CA LYS A 284 4.43 -17.93 -7.17
C LYS A 284 5.59 -17.02 -6.77
N VAL A 285 5.47 -16.37 -5.61
CA VAL A 285 6.50 -15.43 -5.11
C VAL A 285 7.84 -16.14 -4.91
N ARG A 286 7.83 -17.36 -4.36
CA ARG A 286 9.04 -18.16 -4.17
C ARG A 286 9.77 -18.42 -5.49
N TYR A 287 9.05 -18.86 -6.53
CA TYR A 287 9.67 -19.16 -7.82
C TYR A 287 10.16 -17.90 -8.54
N LEU A 288 9.39 -16.81 -8.51
CA LEU A 288 9.81 -15.54 -9.10
C LEU A 288 11.07 -14.99 -8.40
N ARG A 289 11.19 -15.13 -7.07
CA ARG A 289 12.41 -14.77 -6.32
C ARG A 289 13.62 -15.62 -6.72
N GLU A 290 13.44 -16.94 -6.86
CA GLU A 290 14.51 -17.82 -7.34
C GLU A 290 14.93 -17.44 -8.77
N MET A 291 13.97 -17.15 -9.66
CA MET A 291 14.25 -16.67 -11.02
C MET A 291 14.99 -15.32 -11.01
N ALA A 292 14.57 -14.37 -10.17
CA ALA A 292 15.20 -13.06 -10.06
C ALA A 292 16.66 -13.17 -9.62
N THR A 293 16.96 -14.06 -8.67
CA THR A 293 18.34 -14.33 -8.21
C THR A 293 19.20 -14.91 -9.34
N GLU A 294 18.67 -15.87 -10.10
CA GLU A 294 19.38 -16.46 -11.24
C GLU A 294 19.58 -15.44 -12.38
N VAL A 295 18.57 -14.61 -12.67
CA VAL A 295 18.66 -13.55 -13.68
C VAL A 295 19.70 -12.51 -13.29
N HIS A 296 19.73 -12.09 -12.02
CA HIS A 296 20.72 -11.16 -11.49
C HIS A 296 22.16 -11.65 -11.72
N ALA A 297 22.43 -12.92 -11.40
CA ALA A 297 23.75 -13.51 -11.63
C ALA A 297 24.16 -13.53 -13.12
N ILE A 298 23.20 -13.68 -14.05
CA ILE A 298 23.45 -13.60 -15.50
C ILE A 298 23.78 -12.16 -15.90
N VAL A 299 23.04 -11.17 -15.38
CA VAL A 299 23.28 -9.75 -15.62
C VAL A 299 24.70 -9.36 -15.21
N GLU A 300 25.16 -9.80 -14.03
CA GLU A 300 26.52 -9.54 -13.55
C GLU A 300 27.60 -10.18 -14.44
N ASP A 301 27.43 -11.45 -14.85
CA ASP A 301 28.38 -12.13 -15.76
C ASP A 301 28.45 -11.43 -17.13
N LEU A 302 27.31 -11.03 -17.68
CA LEU A 302 27.25 -10.30 -18.94
C LEU A 302 27.90 -8.92 -18.85
N GLY A 303 27.69 -8.19 -17.75
CA GLY A 303 28.36 -6.92 -17.48
C GLY A 303 29.88 -7.06 -17.38
N ALA A 304 30.35 -8.07 -16.65
CA ALA A 304 31.78 -8.36 -16.53
C ALA A 304 32.41 -8.71 -17.89
N ARG A 305 31.71 -9.49 -18.72
CA ARG A 305 32.13 -9.83 -20.09
C ARG A 305 32.16 -8.62 -21.00
N MET A 306 31.10 -7.80 -20.99
CA MET A 306 31.03 -6.56 -21.76
C MET A 306 32.25 -5.67 -21.46
N HIS A 307 32.53 -5.39 -20.18
CA HIS A 307 33.69 -4.59 -19.79
C HIS A 307 35.02 -5.23 -20.21
N LYS A 308 35.15 -6.55 -20.12
CA LYS A 308 36.32 -7.29 -20.61
C LYS A 308 36.53 -7.08 -22.11
N TYR A 309 35.46 -7.19 -22.92
CA TYR A 309 35.55 -7.00 -24.36
C TYR A 309 35.84 -5.54 -24.72
N GLN A 310 35.22 -4.56 -24.07
CA GLN A 310 35.52 -3.13 -24.25
C GLN A 310 36.98 -2.80 -23.93
N ARG A 311 37.54 -3.34 -22.83
CA ARG A 311 38.97 -3.18 -22.52
C ARG A 311 39.87 -3.77 -23.60
N LYS A 312 39.51 -4.93 -24.17
CA LYS A 312 40.26 -5.53 -25.28
C LYS A 312 40.17 -4.68 -26.54
N VAL A 313 38.99 -4.14 -26.88
CA VAL A 313 38.82 -3.21 -28.02
C VAL A 313 39.77 -2.02 -27.87
N ARG A 314 39.72 -1.33 -26.72
CA ARG A 314 40.64 -0.20 -26.42
C ARG A 314 42.12 -0.58 -26.46
N LYS A 315 42.47 -1.78 -25.98
CA LYS A 315 43.84 -2.29 -26.05
C LYS A 315 44.34 -2.40 -27.50
N TYR A 316 43.50 -2.87 -28.41
CA TYR A 316 43.86 -3.09 -29.81
C TYR A 316 43.68 -1.85 -30.70
N GLU A 317 43.06 -0.79 -30.20
CA GLU A 317 43.06 0.55 -30.81
C GLU A 317 44.38 1.30 -30.58
N HIS A 318 45.13 0.96 -29.53
CA HIS A 318 46.38 1.63 -29.21
C HIS A 318 47.45 1.39 -30.28
N TRP A 319 48.17 2.44 -30.68
CA TRP A 319 49.16 2.45 -31.78
C TRP A 319 50.21 1.33 -31.69
N LYS A 320 50.58 0.92 -30.48
CA LYS A 320 51.50 -0.20 -30.23
C LYS A 320 51.01 -1.55 -30.80
N TYR A 321 49.71 -1.74 -30.96
CA TYR A 321 49.11 -3.00 -31.40
C TYR A 321 48.43 -2.89 -32.78
N SER A 322 48.43 -1.71 -33.41
CA SER A 322 47.64 -1.40 -34.59
C SER A 322 48.18 -1.96 -35.92
N ALA A 323 49.43 -2.44 -35.97
CA ALA A 323 50.08 -2.90 -37.20
C ALA A 323 50.49 -4.39 -37.17
N GLY A 324 49.71 -5.25 -36.49
CA GLY A 324 50.10 -6.63 -36.23
C GLY A 324 49.02 -7.69 -36.45
N TYR A 325 49.43 -8.95 -36.33
CA TYR A 325 48.55 -10.11 -36.33
C TYR A 325 48.44 -10.67 -34.91
N GLN A 326 47.24 -11.11 -34.53
CA GLN A 326 47.00 -11.80 -33.26
C GLN A 326 46.59 -13.25 -33.50
N LEU A 327 46.67 -14.05 -32.45
CA LEU A 327 46.13 -15.40 -32.47
C LEU A 327 44.59 -15.35 -32.40
N GLU A 328 43.94 -16.22 -33.16
CA GLU A 328 42.48 -16.32 -33.25
C GLU A 328 41.78 -16.55 -31.90
N ASN A 329 42.46 -17.20 -30.93
CA ASN A 329 41.94 -17.42 -29.59
C ASN A 329 41.63 -16.13 -28.80
N VAL A 330 42.15 -14.98 -29.24
CA VAL A 330 41.88 -13.66 -28.64
C VAL A 330 40.43 -13.20 -28.88
N MET A 331 39.82 -13.62 -30.00
CA MET A 331 38.50 -13.17 -30.45
C MET A 331 37.33 -13.70 -29.59
N ASP A 332 37.52 -14.77 -28.80
CA ASP A 332 36.48 -15.37 -27.96
C ASP A 332 35.22 -15.82 -28.74
N LEU A 333 35.46 -16.55 -29.85
CA LEU A 333 34.42 -17.14 -30.72
C LEU A 333 33.38 -17.98 -29.95
N LYS A 334 33.72 -18.47 -28.76
CA LYS A 334 32.84 -19.27 -27.90
C LYS A 334 31.64 -18.47 -27.38
N PHE A 335 31.78 -17.17 -27.13
CA PHE A 335 30.63 -16.37 -26.70
C PHE A 335 29.65 -16.14 -27.86
N GLU A 336 30.17 -15.91 -29.06
CA GLU A 336 29.34 -15.71 -30.24
C GLU A 336 28.40 -16.90 -30.49
N ALA A 337 28.94 -18.11 -30.39
CA ALA A 337 28.17 -19.35 -30.51
C ALA A 337 27.15 -19.57 -29.37
N LYS A 338 27.37 -18.96 -28.19
CA LYS A 338 26.48 -19.09 -27.02
C LYS A 338 25.36 -18.05 -27.00
N TYR A 339 25.51 -16.94 -27.73
CA TYR A 339 24.55 -15.84 -27.70
C TYR A 339 23.11 -16.24 -28.07
N PRO A 340 22.85 -17.00 -29.16
CA PRO A 340 21.49 -17.42 -29.50
C PRO A 340 20.82 -18.24 -28.37
N LYS A 341 21.56 -19.20 -27.79
CA LYS A 341 21.08 -20.03 -26.66
C LYS A 341 20.80 -19.19 -25.40
N LEU A 342 21.53 -18.09 -25.21
CA LEU A 342 21.31 -17.18 -24.10
C LEU A 342 20.02 -16.36 -24.31
N MET A 343 19.73 -15.94 -25.55
CA MET A 343 18.48 -15.26 -25.88
C MET A 343 17.27 -16.20 -25.85
N GLU A 344 17.42 -17.45 -26.29
CA GLU A 344 16.39 -18.49 -26.14
C GLU A 344 16.04 -18.72 -24.66
N ARG A 345 17.06 -18.83 -23.82
CA ARG A 345 16.91 -18.94 -22.36
C ARG A 345 16.18 -17.74 -21.75
N LEU A 346 16.43 -16.52 -22.24
CA LEU A 346 15.69 -15.34 -21.82
C LEU A 346 14.19 -15.50 -22.12
N GLN A 347 13.84 -15.95 -23.32
CA GLN A 347 12.44 -16.16 -23.71
C GLN A 347 11.77 -17.25 -22.87
N GLN A 348 12.48 -18.36 -22.61
CA GLN A 348 11.99 -19.42 -21.71
C GLN A 348 11.70 -18.89 -20.30
N LEU A 349 12.58 -18.05 -19.75
CA LEU A 349 12.37 -17.43 -18.43
C LEU A 349 11.21 -16.44 -18.43
N ARG A 350 11.07 -15.62 -19.48
CA ARG A 350 9.92 -14.70 -19.64
C ARG A 350 8.60 -15.47 -19.70
N ALA A 351 8.51 -16.47 -20.55
CA ALA A 351 7.32 -17.30 -20.70
C ALA A 351 6.96 -18.01 -19.38
N ALA A 352 7.94 -18.56 -18.68
CA ALA A 352 7.72 -19.20 -17.38
C ALA A 352 7.23 -18.20 -16.31
N ALA A 353 7.80 -16.99 -16.27
CA ALA A 353 7.36 -15.96 -15.32
C ALA A 353 5.91 -15.52 -15.60
N GLN A 354 5.57 -15.30 -16.88
CA GLN A 354 4.21 -14.95 -17.30
C GLN A 354 3.22 -16.05 -16.95
N ALA A 355 3.56 -17.33 -17.21
CA ALA A 355 2.72 -18.47 -16.83
C ALA A 355 2.50 -18.54 -15.31
N ILE A 356 3.55 -18.33 -14.50
CA ILE A 356 3.42 -18.28 -13.03
C ILE A 356 2.47 -17.17 -12.58
N ILE A 357 2.58 -15.99 -13.19
CA ILE A 357 1.76 -14.83 -12.82
C ILE A 357 0.30 -15.07 -13.21
N GLY A 358 0.05 -15.54 -14.43
CA GLY A 358 -1.30 -15.81 -14.95
C GLY A 358 -1.99 -17.05 -14.37
N PHE A 359 -1.31 -17.89 -13.59
CA PHE A 359 -1.91 -19.11 -13.06
C PHE A 359 -2.92 -18.84 -11.93
N GLU A 360 -4.17 -19.22 -12.10
CA GLU A 360 -5.25 -18.98 -11.12
C GLU A 360 -5.82 -20.26 -10.48
N ASP A 361 -5.56 -21.43 -11.07
CA ASP A 361 -6.14 -22.73 -10.67
C ASP A 361 -5.49 -23.34 -9.41
N HIS A 362 -5.23 -22.52 -8.39
CA HIS A 362 -4.65 -22.96 -7.11
C HIS A 362 -5.50 -24.01 -6.41
N GLU A 363 -6.82 -23.92 -6.55
CA GLU A 363 -7.80 -24.73 -5.81
C GLU A 363 -7.77 -26.21 -6.18
N ARG A 364 -7.31 -26.54 -7.39
CA ARG A 364 -7.27 -27.91 -7.90
C ARG A 364 -6.02 -28.65 -7.40
N PHE A 365 -5.00 -27.94 -6.93
CA PHE A 365 -3.74 -28.56 -6.52
C PHE A 365 -3.88 -29.33 -5.20
N ASP A 366 -3.53 -30.62 -5.17
CA ASP A 366 -3.48 -31.35 -3.90
C ASP A 366 -2.28 -30.91 -3.06
N LEU A 367 -2.50 -30.46 -1.83
CA LEU A 367 -1.43 -30.06 -0.89
C LEU A 367 -0.59 -31.23 -0.39
N LYS A 368 -1.00 -32.48 -0.63
CA LYS A 368 -0.15 -33.66 -0.44
C LYS A 368 0.98 -33.75 -1.47
N ASN A 369 0.85 -33.06 -2.60
CA ASN A 369 1.93 -32.97 -3.58
C ASN A 369 3.15 -32.29 -2.92
N PRO A 370 4.38 -32.73 -3.26
CA PRO A 370 5.57 -31.98 -2.92
C PRO A 370 5.49 -30.53 -3.42
N PRO A 371 5.97 -29.56 -2.63
CA PRO A 371 5.85 -28.14 -2.96
C PRO A 371 6.59 -27.76 -4.25
N GLU A 372 7.55 -28.57 -4.72
CA GLU A 372 8.24 -28.40 -6.00
C GLU A 372 7.34 -28.66 -7.23
N LEU A 373 6.24 -29.40 -7.07
CA LEU A 373 5.29 -29.69 -8.16
C LEU A 373 4.41 -28.49 -8.54
N TRP A 374 4.34 -27.45 -7.70
CA TRP A 374 3.69 -26.19 -8.05
C TRP A 374 4.26 -25.58 -9.34
N TRP A 375 5.56 -25.75 -9.61
CA TRP A 375 6.16 -25.29 -10.86
C TRP A 375 5.51 -25.93 -12.08
N ARG A 376 5.36 -27.26 -12.06
CA ARG A 376 4.75 -28.01 -13.16
C ARG A 376 3.27 -27.72 -13.28
N ALA A 377 2.59 -27.49 -12.15
CA ALA A 377 1.19 -27.05 -12.14
C ALA A 377 1.02 -25.69 -12.81
N MET A 378 1.91 -24.73 -12.54
CA MET A 378 1.84 -23.35 -13.07
C MET A 378 2.32 -23.23 -14.52
N THR A 379 3.36 -23.97 -14.90
CA THR A 379 4.07 -23.75 -16.18
C THR A 379 3.90 -24.89 -17.18
N GLY A 380 3.30 -26.02 -16.77
CA GLY A 380 3.15 -27.24 -17.60
C GLY A 380 4.47 -27.95 -17.94
N THR A 381 5.63 -27.37 -17.60
CA THR A 381 6.94 -27.80 -18.09
C THR A 381 7.91 -28.07 -16.95
N LYS A 382 9.05 -28.70 -17.27
CA LYS A 382 10.15 -28.89 -16.32
C LYS A 382 10.88 -27.57 -16.10
N PRO A 383 11.42 -27.32 -14.89
CA PRO A 383 12.13 -26.09 -14.60
C PRO A 383 13.39 -25.94 -15.47
N PRO A 384 13.72 -24.71 -15.89
CA PRO A 384 14.89 -24.46 -16.72
C PRO A 384 16.18 -24.84 -15.98
N GLY A 385 17.27 -25.07 -16.72
CA GLY A 385 18.58 -25.46 -16.15
C GLY A 385 19.20 -24.48 -15.17
N THR A 386 18.67 -23.28 -15.16
CA THR A 386 19.08 -22.13 -14.37
C THR A 386 18.64 -22.30 -12.93
N MET A 387 17.42 -22.81 -12.72
CA MET A 387 16.84 -23.07 -11.41
C MET A 387 17.37 -24.39 -10.86
N ARG A 388 18.64 -24.37 -10.43
CA ARG A 388 19.40 -25.58 -10.08
C ARG A 388 18.73 -26.37 -8.96
N ARG A 389 18.21 -25.69 -7.94
CA ARG A 389 17.55 -26.33 -6.79
C ARG A 389 16.34 -27.12 -7.27
N LEU A 390 15.42 -26.44 -7.94
CA LEU A 390 14.19 -27.04 -8.45
C LEU A 390 14.49 -28.15 -9.46
N ARG A 391 15.39 -27.91 -10.43
CA ARG A 391 15.76 -28.93 -11.42
C ARG A 391 16.42 -30.17 -10.81
N THR A 392 17.20 -30.01 -9.75
CA THR A 392 17.81 -31.15 -9.04
C THR A 392 16.73 -32.02 -8.40
N TRP A 393 15.70 -31.41 -7.82
CA TRP A 393 14.54 -32.14 -7.30
C TRP A 393 13.84 -32.95 -8.39
N TYR A 394 13.50 -32.34 -9.53
CA TYR A 394 12.85 -33.03 -10.66
C TYR A 394 13.71 -34.16 -11.27
N LYS A 395 15.04 -34.04 -11.23
CA LYS A 395 15.94 -35.12 -11.66
C LYS A 395 15.96 -36.29 -10.68
N ARG A 396 15.78 -36.03 -9.38
CA ARG A 396 15.76 -37.05 -8.32
C ARG A 396 14.44 -37.80 -8.29
N TYR A 397 13.35 -37.14 -8.67
CA TYR A 397 11.98 -37.64 -8.61
C TYR A 397 11.27 -37.51 -9.97
N PRO A 398 11.76 -38.18 -11.04
CA PRO A 398 11.21 -38.04 -12.39
C PRO A 398 9.79 -38.57 -12.55
N GLU A 399 9.39 -39.54 -11.73
CA GLU A 399 8.08 -40.20 -11.75
C GLU A 399 6.95 -39.36 -11.14
N HIS A 400 7.28 -38.31 -10.38
CA HIS A 400 6.28 -37.50 -9.71
C HIS A 400 5.45 -36.67 -10.71
N ARG A 401 4.13 -36.83 -10.64
CA ARG A 401 3.14 -36.08 -11.42
C ARG A 401 2.30 -35.23 -10.48
N VAL A 402 1.80 -34.09 -10.98
CA VAL A 402 0.88 -33.25 -10.22
C VAL A 402 -0.40 -34.03 -10.02
N ILE A 403 -0.78 -34.26 -8.77
CA ILE A 403 -2.08 -34.81 -8.43
C ILE A 403 -3.06 -33.65 -8.33
N TRP A 404 -4.10 -33.69 -9.17
CA TRP A 404 -5.21 -32.75 -9.10
C TRP A 404 -6.32 -33.36 -8.27
N VAL A 405 -7.02 -32.53 -7.50
CA VAL A 405 -8.19 -32.96 -6.74
C VAL A 405 -9.37 -33.02 -7.69
N ASP A 406 -9.68 -34.20 -8.19
CA ASP A 406 -10.80 -34.43 -9.10
C ASP A 406 -12.12 -34.10 -8.42
N GLY A 407 -12.84 -33.13 -8.99
CA GLY A 407 -14.12 -32.71 -8.46
C GLY A 407 -14.64 -31.36 -8.95
N VAL A 408 -14.55 -31.08 -10.27
CA VAL A 408 -15.53 -30.34 -11.10
C VAL A 408 -15.23 -30.62 -12.59
N VAL A 409 -16.07 -31.49 -13.17
CA VAL A 409 -16.44 -31.73 -14.59
C VAL A 409 -15.45 -32.41 -15.55
N ASP A 410 -15.93 -33.53 -16.10
CA ASP A 410 -15.47 -34.26 -17.29
C ASP A 410 -15.16 -33.36 -18.49
N GLU A 411 -13.95 -33.49 -19.05
CA GLU A 411 -13.74 -33.79 -20.47
C GLU A 411 -12.26 -34.07 -20.71
N VAL A 412 -11.95 -35.35 -20.90
CA VAL A 412 -11.00 -35.91 -21.86
C VAL A 412 -9.81 -34.99 -22.21
N ILE A 413 -8.68 -35.20 -21.52
CA ILE A 413 -7.39 -35.13 -22.22
C ILE A 413 -6.99 -36.59 -22.45
N GLU A 414 -7.49 -37.12 -23.57
CA GLU A 414 -6.96 -38.34 -24.17
C GLU A 414 -5.46 -38.15 -24.44
N GLU A 415 -4.74 -39.25 -24.27
CA GLU A 415 -3.31 -39.41 -24.40
C GLU A 415 -2.80 -38.74 -25.69
N ILE A 416 -1.98 -37.70 -25.55
CA ILE A 416 -0.98 -37.40 -26.58
C ILE A 416 0.20 -38.31 -26.27
N GLU A 417 0.17 -39.49 -26.89
CA GLU A 417 1.37 -40.30 -27.10
C GLU A 417 2.42 -39.44 -27.81
N GLU A 418 3.65 -39.52 -27.30
CA GLU A 418 4.83 -38.82 -27.79
C GLU A 418 5.15 -39.27 -29.24
N GLU A 419 4.81 -38.45 -30.23
CA GLU A 419 5.59 -38.36 -31.47
C GLU A 419 6.42 -37.08 -31.44
N GLU A 420 7.75 -37.27 -31.43
CA GLU A 420 8.76 -36.23 -31.59
C GLU A 420 8.57 -35.55 -32.96
N ASP A 421 8.03 -34.33 -32.98
CA ASP A 421 8.20 -33.41 -34.11
C ASP A 421 8.44 -31.97 -33.60
N ASP A 422 9.56 -31.41 -34.06
CA ASP A 422 10.30 -30.27 -33.50
C ASP A 422 9.72 -28.86 -33.84
N ASP A 423 8.46 -28.72 -34.28
CA ASP A 423 7.97 -27.46 -34.88
C ASP A 423 6.72 -26.78 -34.25
N ALA A 424 6.27 -27.20 -33.06
CA ALA A 424 5.06 -26.65 -32.42
C ALA A 424 5.27 -25.38 -31.54
N ALA A 425 6.39 -24.67 -31.65
CA ALA A 425 6.73 -23.54 -30.78
C ALA A 425 6.13 -22.16 -31.19
N ILE A 426 5.35 -22.07 -32.28
CA ILE A 426 4.95 -20.77 -32.85
C ILE A 426 3.50 -20.35 -32.53
N VAL A 427 2.62 -21.23 -32.06
CA VAL A 427 1.18 -20.91 -31.97
C VAL A 427 0.76 -20.29 -30.63
N ALA A 428 1.48 -20.55 -29.52
CA ALA A 428 1.10 -20.00 -28.21
C ALA A 428 1.47 -18.52 -28.01
N GLY A 429 2.44 -18.00 -28.76
CA GLY A 429 2.91 -16.60 -28.62
C GLY A 429 2.03 -15.56 -29.31
N VAL A 430 1.19 -15.96 -30.27
CA VAL A 430 0.40 -15.02 -31.10
C VAL A 430 -0.98 -14.74 -30.50
N VAL A 431 -1.50 -15.61 -29.63
CA VAL A 431 -2.84 -15.44 -29.03
C VAL A 431 -2.80 -14.51 -27.82
N VAL A 432 -1.71 -14.54 -27.03
CA VAL A 432 -1.57 -13.70 -25.82
C VAL A 432 -1.29 -12.24 -26.17
N ASP A 433 -0.55 -11.97 -27.26
CA ASP A 433 -0.25 -10.59 -27.71
C ASP A 433 -1.47 -9.87 -28.30
N ARG A 434 -2.54 -10.61 -28.63
CA ARG A 434 -3.81 -10.06 -29.13
C ARG A 434 -4.79 -9.73 -28.01
N VAL A 435 -4.88 -10.57 -26.97
CA VAL A 435 -5.77 -10.32 -25.82
C VAL A 435 -5.26 -9.15 -24.97
N VAL A 436 -3.93 -9.06 -24.75
CA VAL A 436 -3.35 -7.94 -23.98
C VAL A 436 -3.44 -6.62 -24.75
N ARG A 437 -3.40 -6.63 -26.09
CA ARG A 437 -3.62 -5.41 -26.91
C ARG A 437 -5.07 -4.97 -26.94
N ASP A 438 -6.02 -5.91 -26.96
CA ASP A 438 -7.45 -5.59 -26.99
C ASP A 438 -7.99 -5.13 -25.62
N GLU A 439 -7.32 -5.49 -24.51
CA GLU A 439 -7.63 -4.94 -23.16
C GLU A 439 -7.01 -3.55 -22.94
N LEU A 440 -5.75 -3.33 -23.34
CA LEU A 440 -5.12 -2.00 -23.25
C LEU A 440 -5.79 -0.95 -24.16
N ALA A 441 -6.30 -1.37 -25.33
CA ALA A 441 -7.05 -0.47 -26.22
C ALA A 441 -8.45 -0.12 -25.68
N ARG A 442 -9.04 -0.95 -24.80
CA ARG A 442 -10.32 -0.65 -24.14
C ARG A 442 -10.19 0.32 -22.99
N GLU A 443 -9.10 0.22 -22.21
CA GLU A 443 -8.83 1.18 -21.13
C GLU A 443 -8.49 2.58 -21.68
N GLU A 444 -7.79 2.69 -22.82
CA GLU A 444 -7.52 3.99 -23.45
C GLU A 444 -8.78 4.63 -24.09
N GLU A 445 -9.81 3.85 -24.44
CA GLU A 445 -11.07 4.36 -25.00
C GLU A 445 -12.04 4.83 -23.89
N GLU A 446 -12.04 4.17 -22.71
CA GLU A 446 -12.81 4.62 -21.54
C GLU A 446 -12.24 5.91 -20.91
N ASP A 447 -10.91 6.06 -20.87
CA ASP A 447 -10.27 7.29 -20.37
C ASP A 447 -10.45 8.49 -21.33
N ALA A 448 -10.66 8.24 -22.62
CA ALA A 448 -10.90 9.30 -23.60
C ALA A 448 -12.32 9.90 -23.52
N ASP A 449 -13.32 9.08 -23.15
CA ASP A 449 -14.70 9.52 -23.01
C ASP A 449 -14.94 10.28 -21.68
N GLU A 450 -14.15 10.03 -20.63
CA GLU A 450 -14.22 10.77 -19.36
C GLU A 450 -13.67 12.21 -19.47
N TYR A 451 -12.85 12.51 -20.49
CA TYR A 451 -12.30 13.84 -20.74
C TYR A 451 -13.12 14.70 -21.72
N LEU A 452 -14.20 14.16 -22.30
CA LEU A 452 -15.07 14.87 -23.26
C LEU A 452 -16.51 15.09 -22.77
N SER A 453 -16.81 14.76 -21.52
CA SER A 453 -18.03 15.17 -20.79
C SER A 453 -17.74 16.29 -19.78
#